data_AF-A0A914Y9U5-F1
#
_entry.id   AF-A0A914Y9U5-F1
#
_cell.length_a   1.000
_cell.length_b   1.000
_cell.length_c   1.000
_cell.angle_alpha   90.00
_cell.angle_beta   90.00
_cell.angle_gamma   90.00
#
_symmetry.space_group_name_H-M   'P 1'
#
loop_
_entity.id
_entity.type
_entity.pdbx_description
1 polymer ?
#
loop_
_entity_poly.entity_id
_entity_poly.type
_entity_poly.pdbx_seq_one_letter_code
_entity_poly.pdbx_strand_id
1 'polypeptide(L)'
;MVKNIVGQAVYQLVVLFVLIFAGEKFFDIPSGRWAAFGSKPSQHFTIVFNTFVMMTLFNELNARKIYGERNVFKGLFTNPLFCSIWISTMIGQFLIVQYGGSWFSTASLSFEQWFICLALGIGTLLWQQVCDIFF
;
A
#
# COMPACT_ATOMS: atom_id res chain seq x y z
N MET A 1 -13.07 -7.97 15.92
CA MET A 1 -12.41 -8.63 14.76
C MET A 1 -13.01 -8.20 13.43
N VAL A 2 -14.29 -8.50 13.15
CA VAL A 2 -14.94 -8.12 11.87
C VAL A 2 -14.85 -6.62 11.59
N LYS A 3 -15.03 -5.76 12.60
CA LYS A 3 -14.94 -4.30 12.44
C LYS A 3 -13.60 -3.81 11.86
N ASN A 4 -12.47 -4.39 12.29
CA ASN A 4 -11.14 -3.99 11.82
C ASN A 4 -10.91 -4.48 10.39
N ILE A 5 -11.42 -5.68 10.08
CA ILE A 5 -11.33 -6.25 8.71
C ILE A 5 -12.13 -5.38 7.74
N VAL A 6 -13.39 -5.09 8.07
CA VAL A 6 -14.27 -4.27 7.21
C VAL A 6 -13.74 -2.84 7.10
N GLY A 7 -13.31 -2.23 8.22
CA GLY A 7 -12.77 -0.88 8.23
C GLY A 7 -11.55 -0.72 7.33
N GLN A 8 -10.59 -1.66 7.42
CA GLN A 8 -9.40 -1.65 6.56
C GLN A 8 -9.73 -1.93 5.10
N ALA A 9 -10.64 -2.88 4.82
CA ALA A 9 -11.08 -3.18 3.47
C ALA A 9 -11.74 -1.96 2.80
N VAL A 10 -12.57 -1.21 3.53
CA VAL A 10 -13.19 0.02 3.02
C VAL A 10 -12.13 1.06 2.68
N TYR A 11 -11.15 1.31 3.57
CA TYR A 11 -10.07 2.25 3.29
C TYR A 11 -9.29 1.87 2.03
N GLN A 12 -8.86 0.61 1.93
CA GLN A 12 -8.09 0.13 0.79
C GLN A 12 -8.90 0.24 -0.52
N LEU A 13 -10.17 -0.17 -0.52
CA LEU A 13 -11.02 -0.08 -1.71
C LEU A 13 -11.22 1.38 -2.15
N VAL A 14 -11.50 2.29 -1.21
CA VAL A 14 -11.68 3.71 -1.52
C VAL A 14 -10.40 4.29 -2.13
N VAL A 15 -9.25 4.06 -1.51
CA VAL A 15 -7.96 4.55 -2.01
C VAL A 15 -7.65 3.98 -3.40
N LEU A 16 -7.83 2.67 -3.61
CA LEU A 16 -7.55 2.04 -4.90
C LEU A 16 -8.51 2.53 -5.99
N PHE A 17 -9.80 2.70 -5.70
CA PHE A 17 -10.74 3.26 -6.68
C PHE A 17 -10.39 4.70 -7.03
N VAL A 18 -10.03 5.53 -6.05
CA VAL A 18 -9.57 6.90 -6.32
C VAL A 18 -8.34 6.88 -7.21
N LEU A 19 -7.35 6.02 -6.94
CA LEU A 19 -6.16 5.91 -7.76
C LEU A 19 -6.47 5.39 -9.17
N ILE A 20 -7.32 4.37 -9.32
CA ILE A 20 -7.70 3.84 -10.64
C ILE A 20 -8.48 4.87 -11.46
N PHE A 21 -9.38 5.64 -10.82
CA PHE A 21 -10.28 6.53 -11.55
C PHE A 21 -9.73 7.93 -11.77
N ALA A 22 -9.00 8.46 -10.78
CA ALA A 22 -8.51 9.83 -10.75
C ALA A 22 -6.97 9.94 -10.67
N GLY A 23 -6.24 8.84 -10.50
CA GLY A 23 -4.78 8.84 -10.37
C GLY A 23 -4.08 9.43 -11.59
N GLU A 24 -4.54 9.13 -12.81
CA GLU A 24 -3.98 9.73 -14.04
C GLU A 24 -3.95 11.28 -13.99
N LYS A 25 -5.00 11.90 -13.41
CA LYS A 25 -5.11 13.36 -13.29
C LYS A 25 -4.32 13.90 -12.10
N PHE A 26 -4.30 13.16 -10.99
CA PHE A 26 -3.61 13.58 -9.76
C PHE A 26 -2.09 13.60 -9.93
N PHE A 27 -1.56 12.61 -10.66
CA PHE A 27 -0.12 12.45 -10.89
C PHE A 27 0.35 13.02 -12.24
N ASP A 28 -0.56 13.58 -13.05
CA ASP A 28 -0.30 14.07 -14.40
C ASP A 28 0.46 13.05 -15.28
N ILE A 29 -0.04 11.81 -15.30
CA ILE A 29 0.56 10.69 -16.03
C ILE A 29 -0.40 10.07 -17.05
N PRO A 30 0.11 9.45 -18.12
CA PRO A 30 -0.73 8.76 -19.09
C PRO A 30 -1.58 7.65 -18.45
N SER A 31 -2.84 7.57 -18.87
CA SER A 31 -3.76 6.55 -18.37
C SER A 31 -3.33 5.15 -18.80
N GLY A 32 -3.15 4.27 -17.83
CA GLY A 32 -2.99 2.84 -18.07
C GLY A 32 -4.28 2.13 -18.51
N ARG A 33 -5.47 2.69 -18.29
CA ARG A 33 -6.76 1.97 -18.39
C ARG A 33 -7.13 1.50 -19.78
N TRP A 34 -6.71 2.25 -20.80
CA TRP A 34 -7.08 2.02 -22.20
C TRP A 34 -5.90 1.47 -23.02
N ALA A 35 -4.87 0.97 -22.35
CA ALA A 35 -3.69 0.44 -23.02
C ALA A 35 -4.02 -0.88 -23.73
N ALA A 36 -3.52 -1.04 -24.97
CA ALA A 36 -3.74 -2.25 -25.76
C ALA A 36 -3.03 -3.47 -25.15
N PHE A 37 -3.51 -4.67 -25.44
CA PHE A 37 -2.87 -5.91 -24.98
C PHE A 37 -1.40 -5.97 -25.43
N GLY A 38 -0.49 -6.22 -24.49
CA GLY A 38 0.96 -6.24 -24.75
C GLY A 38 1.65 -4.87 -24.72
N SER A 39 0.94 -3.79 -24.36
CA SER A 39 1.55 -2.49 -24.12
C SER A 39 2.59 -2.52 -23.00
N LYS A 40 3.55 -1.60 -23.03
CA LYS A 40 4.51 -1.43 -21.94
C LYS A 40 3.79 -1.18 -20.60
N PRO A 41 4.38 -1.62 -19.47
CA PRO A 41 3.85 -1.32 -18.14
C PRO A 41 3.58 0.18 -17.95
N SER A 42 2.42 0.52 -17.40
CA SER A 42 2.06 1.90 -17.13
C SER A 42 2.46 2.32 -15.72
N GLN A 43 2.94 3.55 -15.57
CA GLN A 43 3.17 4.13 -14.24
C GLN A 43 1.86 4.20 -13.44
N HIS A 44 0.73 4.48 -14.10
CA HIS A 44 -0.58 4.54 -13.47
C HIS A 44 -0.92 3.25 -12.70
N PHE A 45 -0.87 2.09 -13.35
CA PHE A 45 -1.14 0.82 -12.66
C PHE A 45 -0.02 0.40 -11.71
N THR A 46 1.22 0.85 -11.95
CA THR A 46 2.30 0.61 -10.99
C THR A 46 2.08 1.37 -9.69
N ILE A 47 1.54 2.59 -9.72
CA ILE A 47 1.15 3.35 -8.52
C ILE A 47 0.02 2.64 -7.78
N VAL A 48 -1.00 2.15 -8.50
CA VAL A 48 -2.11 1.38 -7.90
C VAL A 48 -1.57 0.12 -7.20
N PHE A 49 -0.74 -0.65 -7.89
CA PHE A 49 -0.09 -1.84 -7.34
C PHE A 49 0.79 -1.51 -6.12
N ASN A 50 1.68 -0.54 -6.25
CA ASN A 50 2.60 -0.18 -5.18
C ASN A 50 1.84 0.32 -3.94
N THR A 51 0.82 1.15 -4.14
CA THR A 51 -0.02 1.62 -3.03
C THR A 51 -0.76 0.46 -2.35
N PHE A 52 -1.29 -0.51 -3.11
CA PHE A 52 -1.90 -1.70 -2.53
C PHE A 52 -0.92 -2.50 -1.65
N VAL A 53 0.30 -2.74 -2.13
CA VAL A 53 1.32 -3.45 -1.35
C VAL A 53 1.73 -2.63 -0.12
N MET A 54 1.93 -1.32 -0.23
CA MET A 54 2.25 -0.45 0.91
C MET A 54 1.13 -0.51 1.97
N MET A 55 -0.13 -0.36 1.56
CA MET A 55 -1.27 -0.46 2.49
C MET A 55 -1.34 -1.84 3.16
N THR A 56 -1.04 -2.91 2.44
CA THR A 56 -1.01 -4.27 3.00
C THR A 56 0.12 -4.41 4.04
N LEU A 57 1.32 -3.92 3.71
CA LEU A 57 2.51 -3.99 4.57
C LEU A 57 2.33 -3.18 5.87
N PHE A 58 1.75 -1.98 5.80
CA PHE A 58 1.46 -1.19 6.99
C PHE A 58 0.28 -1.75 7.78
N ASN A 59 -0.75 -2.30 7.13
CA ASN A 59 -1.84 -2.95 7.83
C ASN A 59 -1.39 -4.22 8.59
N GLU A 60 -0.32 -4.89 8.15
CA GLU A 60 0.28 -5.99 8.89
C GLU A 60 0.71 -5.58 10.31
N LEU A 61 1.20 -4.34 10.49
CA LEU A 61 1.55 -3.80 11.81
C LEU A 61 0.32 -3.66 12.70
N ASN A 62 -0.80 -3.19 12.15
CA ASN A 62 -2.08 -3.10 12.87
C ASN A 62 -2.62 -4.48 13.24
N ALA A 63 -2.48 -5.46 12.33
CA ALA A 63 -2.99 -6.82 12.52
C ALA A 63 -2.30 -7.58 13.67
N ARG A 64 -1.14 -7.10 14.16
CA ARG A 64 -0.48 -7.66 15.35
C ARG A 64 -1.29 -7.47 16.63
N LYS A 65 -2.18 -6.48 16.67
CA LYS A 65 -2.92 -6.05 17.85
C LYS A 65 -4.40 -5.88 17.55
N ILE A 66 -5.17 -6.96 17.72
CA ILE A 66 -6.61 -7.01 17.34
C ILE A 66 -7.59 -6.80 18.51
N TYR A 67 -7.10 -6.77 19.76
CA TYR A 67 -7.93 -6.70 20.97
C TYR A 67 -8.00 -5.29 21.60
N GLY A 68 -8.13 -4.26 20.77
CA GLY A 68 -8.28 -2.86 21.24
C GLY A 68 -7.02 -2.23 21.85
N GLU A 69 -5.86 -2.86 21.67
CA GLU A 69 -4.59 -2.28 22.06
C GLU A 69 -4.18 -1.17 21.07
N ARG A 70 -4.31 0.10 21.48
CA ARG A 70 -4.00 1.25 20.60
C ARG A 70 -2.53 1.34 20.19
N ASN A 71 -1.61 0.84 21.01
CA ASN A 71 -0.18 0.90 20.71
C ASN A 71 0.28 -0.31 19.88
N VAL A 72 0.14 -0.19 18.55
CA VAL A 72 0.56 -1.22 17.57
C VAL A 72 2.08 -1.44 17.52
N PHE A 73 2.86 -0.46 17.98
CA PHE A 73 4.33 -0.53 18.03
C PHE A 73 4.86 -1.21 19.29
N LYS A 74 4.01 -1.40 20.31
CA LYS A 74 4.43 -2.05 21.57
C LYS A 74 4.91 -3.47 21.29
N GLY A 75 6.17 -3.75 21.64
CA GLY A 75 6.79 -5.04 21.39
C GLY A 75 7.02 -5.35 19.91
N LEU A 76 7.17 -4.34 19.04
CA LEU A 76 7.54 -4.56 17.64
C LEU A 76 8.91 -5.26 17.52
N PHE A 77 9.92 -4.71 18.19
CA PHE A 77 11.29 -5.20 18.13
C PHE A 77 11.56 -6.46 18.97
N THR A 78 10.58 -6.94 19.75
CA THR A 78 10.73 -8.19 20.52
C THR A 78 10.56 -9.43 19.66
N ASN A 79 10.05 -9.29 18.42
CA ASN A 79 9.96 -10.37 17.45
C ASN A 79 10.87 -10.04 16.24
N PRO A 80 12.14 -10.51 16.25
CA PRO A 80 13.09 -10.27 15.16
C PRO A 80 12.63 -10.86 13.82
N LEU A 81 11.89 -11.98 13.85
CA LEU A 81 11.36 -12.62 12.64
C LEU A 81 10.31 -11.74 11.95
N PHE A 82 9.42 -11.14 12.73
CA PHE A 82 8.46 -10.18 12.17
C PHE A 82 9.20 -9.00 11.52
N CYS A 83 10.17 -8.41 12.22
CA CYS A 83 10.93 -7.28 11.71
C CYS A 83 11.72 -7.64 10.44
N SER A 84 12.32 -8.83 10.38
CA SER A 84 13.09 -9.26 9.20
C SER A 84 12.19 -9.51 7.99
N ILE A 85 11.03 -10.14 8.16
CA ILE A 85 10.06 -10.35 7.07
C ILE A 85 9.54 -9.00 6.55
N TRP A 86 9.18 -8.10 7.46
CA TRP A 86 8.65 -6.79 7.08
C TRP A 86 9.69 -5.96 6.30
N ILE A 87 10.92 -5.89 6.80
CA ILE A 87 12.02 -5.16 6.15
C ILE A 87 12.39 -5.80 4.81
N SER A 88 12.53 -7.13 4.75
CA SER A 88 12.88 -7.82 3.51
C SER A 88 11.81 -7.66 2.44
N THR A 89 10.53 -7.64 2.82
CA THR A 89 9.40 -7.39 1.92
C THR A 89 9.42 -5.95 1.41
N MET A 90 9.71 -4.97 2.26
CA MET A 90 9.86 -3.57 1.84
C MET A 90 10.99 -3.39 0.82
N ILE A 91 12.14 -4.04 1.05
CA ILE A 91 13.27 -4.02 0.11
C ILE A 91 12.89 -4.73 -1.20
N GLY A 92 12.27 -5.91 -1.12
CA GLY A 92 11.81 -6.65 -2.30
C GLY A 92 10.83 -5.83 -3.12
N GLN A 93 9.89 -5.14 -2.48
CA GLN A 93 8.92 -4.28 -3.15
C GLN A 93 9.60 -3.10 -3.86
N PHE A 94 10.60 -2.48 -3.24
CA PHE A 94 11.40 -1.45 -3.92
C PHE A 94 12.09 -1.99 -5.17
N LEU A 95 12.72 -3.17 -5.08
CA LEU A 95 13.38 -3.80 -6.22
C LEU A 95 12.40 -4.17 -7.35
N ILE A 96 11.24 -4.73 -7.00
CA ILE A 96 10.19 -5.11 -7.96
C ILE A 96 9.65 -3.89 -8.70
N VAL A 97 9.37 -2.80 -7.99
CA VAL A 97 8.79 -1.60 -8.62
C VAL A 97 9.83 -0.85 -9.46
N GLN A 98 11.07 -0.75 -8.99
CA GLN A 98 12.10 0.02 -9.69
C GLN A 98 12.76 -0.76 -10.84
N TYR A 99 12.91 -2.07 -10.70
CA TYR A 99 13.69 -2.92 -11.62
C TYR A 99 12.93 -4.12 -12.17
N GLY A 100 11.70 -4.40 -11.72
CA GLY A 100 10.93 -5.58 -12.16
C GLY A 100 10.48 -5.51 -13.62
N GLY A 101 10.22 -4.30 -14.14
CA GLY A 101 9.91 -4.07 -15.55
C GLY A 101 8.79 -4.97 -16.07
N SER A 102 8.98 -5.53 -17.26
CA SER A 102 7.97 -6.39 -17.91
C SER A 102 7.66 -7.70 -17.17
N TRP A 103 8.58 -8.21 -16.34
CA TRP A 103 8.37 -9.47 -15.61
C TRP A 103 7.27 -9.33 -14.55
N PHE A 104 7.23 -8.18 -13.88
CA PHE A 104 6.25 -7.84 -12.86
C PHE A 104 5.20 -6.84 -13.36
N SER A 105 5.25 -6.48 -14.64
CA SER A 105 4.42 -5.42 -15.24
C SER A 105 4.49 -4.09 -14.47
N THR A 106 5.69 -3.72 -14.03
CA THR A 106 5.97 -2.49 -13.30
C THR A 106 6.75 -1.49 -14.16
N ALA A 107 6.43 -0.21 -14.00
CA ALA A 107 7.20 0.91 -14.53
C ALA A 107 7.87 1.64 -13.38
N SER A 108 9.12 2.07 -13.57
CA SER A 108 9.83 2.83 -12.54
C SER A 108 9.05 4.08 -12.14
N LEU A 109 8.93 4.26 -10.82
CA LEU A 109 8.21 5.39 -10.23
C LEU A 109 9.19 6.51 -9.89
N SER A 110 8.72 7.74 -9.93
CA SER A 110 9.45 8.89 -9.40
C SER A 110 9.48 8.85 -7.86
N PHE A 111 10.41 9.61 -7.27
CA PHE A 111 10.50 9.74 -5.82
C PHE A 111 9.20 10.27 -5.19
N GLU A 112 8.55 11.24 -5.85
CA GLU A 112 7.28 11.81 -5.39
C GLU A 112 6.15 10.78 -5.40
N GLN A 113 6.04 10.00 -6.48
CA GLN A 113 5.05 8.92 -6.59
C GLN A 113 5.24 7.87 -5.49
N TRP A 114 6.50 7.50 -5.21
CA TRP A 114 6.86 6.61 -4.11
C TRP A 114 6.43 7.17 -2.75
N PHE A 115 6.71 8.44 -2.50
CA PHE A 115 6.35 9.09 -1.24
C PHE A 115 4.83 9.10 -1.02
N ILE A 116 4.05 9.35 -2.07
CA ILE A 116 2.59 9.32 -1.98
C ILE A 116 2.06 7.90 -1.72
N CYS A 117 2.62 6.88 -2.39
CA CYS A 117 2.27 5.48 -2.12
C CYS A 117 2.54 5.10 -0.65
N LEU A 118 3.70 5.53 -0.11
CA LEU A 118 4.08 5.33 1.28
C LEU A 118 3.14 6.08 2.24
N ALA A 119 2.81 7.33 1.95
CA ALA A 119 1.91 8.14 2.77
C ALA A 119 0.51 7.51 2.86
N LEU A 120 -0.03 7.03 1.74
CA LEU A 120 -1.31 6.30 1.70
C LEU A 120 -1.24 4.99 2.48
N GLY A 121 -0.10 4.29 2.42
CA GLY A 121 0.20 3.12 3.24
C GLY A 121 0.19 3.42 4.73
N ILE A 122 0.95 4.41 5.17
CA ILE A 122 0.99 4.89 6.57
C ILE A 122 -0.40 5.33 7.04
N GLY A 123 -1.21 5.90 6.14
CA GLY A 123 -2.60 6.26 6.42
C GLY A 123 -3.44 5.09 6.97
N THR A 124 -3.12 3.84 6.63
CA THR A 124 -3.80 2.65 7.22
C THR A 124 -3.59 2.53 8.74
N LEU A 125 -2.42 2.95 9.25
CA LEU A 125 -2.13 2.98 10.69
C LEU A 125 -3.01 4.00 11.40
N LEU A 126 -3.16 5.18 10.82
CA LEU A 126 -4.00 6.25 11.37
C LEU A 126 -5.48 5.88 11.28
N TRP A 127 -5.91 5.33 10.14
CA TRP A 127 -7.28 4.88 9.92
C TRP A 127 -7.70 3.82 10.94
N GLN A 128 -6.81 2.89 11.29
CA GLN A 128 -7.09 1.89 12.31
C GLN A 128 -7.46 2.53 13.66
N GLN A 129 -6.74 3.58 14.07
CA GLN A 129 -7.03 4.28 15.32
C GLN A 129 -8.41 4.95 15.30
N VAL A 130 -8.82 5.49 14.14
CA VAL A 130 -10.16 6.05 13.93
C VAL A 130 -11.21 4.94 14.06
N CYS A 131 -11.03 3.81 13.38
CA CYS A 131 -11.94 2.67 13.48
C CYS A 131 -12.07 2.15 14.93
N ASP A 132 -10.99 2.13 15.69
CA ASP A 132 -10.99 1.68 17.09
C ASP A 132 -11.64 2.67 18.07
N ILE A 133 -11.82 3.95 17.69
CA ILE A 133 -12.49 4.98 18.50
C ILE A 133 -14.00 4.99 18.26
N PHE A 134 -14.42 4.92 16.99
CA PHE A 134 -15.82 5.16 16.60
C PHE A 134 -16.67 3.88 16.53
N PHE A 135 -16.05 2.69 16.51
CA PHE A 135 -16.71 1.38 16.37
C PHE A 135 -16.07 0.35 17.30
#